data_AF-A0A2E1QC08-F1
#
_entry.id   AF-A0A2E1QC08-F1
#
_cell.length_a   1.000
_cell.length_b   1.000
_cell.length_c   1.000
_cell.angle_alpha   90.00
_cell.angle_beta   90.00
_cell.angle_gamma   90.00
#
_symmetry.space_group_name_H-M   'P 1'
#
loop_
_entity.id
_entity.type
_entity.pdbx_description
1 polymer ?
#
loop_
_entity_poly.entity_id
_entity_poly.type
_entity_poly.pdbx_seq_one_letter_code
_entity_poly.pdbx_strand_id
1 'polypeptide(L)'
;MKNRMYISIGVLAVLILFYILNINQQKNYQSTSSQIFDFNQTQVNSFLIKSESATIKIQRVDTSWTIANNDSLVLKENILNTFFDKIFTLESETIMTKNLEKWSKYNIDDILGTHLTFYDFNNDVIETFVFGKSSSDFSRCYIRIGDKPEVYLVNQNIMFNLQTRLEYWGEKITEEAL
;
A
#
# COMPACT_ATOMS: atom_id res chain seq x y z
N MET A 1 58.95 -17.99 13.23
CA MET A 1 57.69 -17.54 13.88
C MET A 1 57.18 -16.19 13.36
N LYS A 2 58.02 -15.14 13.23
CA LYS A 2 57.61 -13.80 12.74
C LYS A 2 56.87 -13.79 11.39
N ASN A 3 57.35 -14.51 10.37
CA ASN A 3 56.73 -14.49 9.03
C ASN A 3 55.30 -15.08 9.01
N ARG A 4 55.01 -16.07 9.85
CA ARG A 4 53.66 -16.64 9.98
C ARG A 4 52.70 -15.65 10.62
N MET A 5 53.18 -14.85 11.57
CA MET A 5 52.40 -13.80 12.23
C MET A 5 52.04 -12.66 11.27
N TYR A 6 52.96 -12.24 10.41
CA TYR A 6 52.67 -11.23 9.38
C TYR A 6 51.66 -11.72 8.32
N ILE A 7 51.73 -13.00 7.95
CA ILE A 7 50.73 -13.61 7.05
C ILE A 7 49.35 -13.63 7.72
N SER A 8 49.27 -14.03 8.99
CA SER A 8 47.99 -14.01 9.73
C SER A 8 47.40 -12.61 9.85
N ILE A 9 48.23 -11.59 10.07
CA ILE A 9 47.79 -10.18 10.12
C ILE A 9 47.30 -9.72 8.74
N GLY A 10 48.00 -10.09 7.66
CA GLY A 10 47.58 -9.76 6.30
C GLY A 10 46.24 -10.39 5.93
N VAL A 11 46.05 -11.67 6.27
CA VAL A 11 44.76 -12.37 6.06
C VAL A 11 43.64 -11.71 6.87
N LEU A 12 43.91 -11.35 8.13
CA LEU A 12 42.93 -10.67 8.97
C LEU A 12 42.52 -9.30 8.40
N ALA A 13 43.49 -8.51 7.90
CA ALA A 13 43.21 -7.22 7.29
C ALA A 13 42.33 -7.35 6.03
N VAL A 14 42.59 -8.37 5.20
CA VAL A 14 41.78 -8.66 4.00
C VAL A 14 40.36 -9.08 4.38
N LEU A 15 40.20 -9.91 5.42
CA LEU A 15 38.88 -10.31 5.91
C LEU A 15 38.09 -9.12 6.47
N ILE A 16 38.73 -8.21 7.20
CA ILE A 16 38.10 -6.97 7.69
C ILE A 16 37.67 -6.09 6.52
N LEU A 17 38.51 -5.96 5.49
CA LEU A 17 38.17 -5.20 4.29
C LEU A 17 36.93 -5.78 3.58
N PHE A 18 36.89 -7.10 3.37
CA PHE A 18 35.72 -7.78 2.81
C PHE A 18 34.46 -7.60 3.68
N TYR A 19 34.61 -7.68 5.01
CA TYR A 19 33.51 -7.48 5.94
C TYR A 19 32.91 -6.06 5.84
N ILE A 20 33.76 -5.03 5.76
CA ILE A 20 33.32 -3.63 5.58
C ILE A 20 32.61 -3.43 4.23
N LEU A 21 33.15 -4.01 3.15
CA LEU A 21 32.51 -3.96 1.82
C LEU A 21 31.16 -4.67 1.82
N ASN A 22 31.01 -5.76 2.57
CA ASN A 22 29.76 -6.50 2.70
C ASN A 22 28.71 -5.71 3.50
N ILE A 23 29.08 -5.10 4.63
CA ILE A 23 28.20 -4.23 5.42
C ILE A 23 27.67 -3.06 4.57
N ASN A 24 28.55 -2.40 3.80
CA ASN A 24 28.14 -1.24 3.00
C ASN A 24 27.17 -1.62 1.87
N GLN A 25 27.27 -2.84 1.32
CA GLN A 25 26.26 -3.35 0.38
C GLN A 25 24.94 -3.68 1.07
N GLN A 26 24.96 -4.20 2.30
CA GLN A 26 23.75 -4.52 3.06
C GLN A 26 22.97 -3.28 3.54
N LYS A 27 23.62 -2.12 3.75
CA LYS A 27 22.92 -0.88 4.16
C LYS A 27 21.87 -0.41 3.14
N ASN A 28 22.00 -0.78 1.87
CA ASN A 28 21.00 -0.48 0.84
C ASN A 28 19.75 -1.39 0.92
N TYR A 29 19.78 -2.42 1.77
CA TYR A 29 18.68 -3.35 2.02
C TYR A 29 18.06 -3.14 3.42
N GLN A 30 18.21 -1.95 4.01
CA GLN A 30 17.46 -1.61 5.23
C GLN A 30 15.96 -1.50 4.88
N SER A 31 15.26 -2.60 5.14
CA SER A 31 13.81 -2.66 5.31
C SER A 31 13.46 -1.71 6.45
N THR A 32 13.08 -0.48 6.10
CA THR A 32 12.51 0.46 7.05
C THR A 32 11.02 0.15 7.05
N SER A 33 10.52 -0.56 8.07
CA SER A 33 9.08 -0.57 8.30
C SER A 33 8.68 0.87 8.59
N SER A 34 8.01 1.50 7.64
CA SER A 34 7.50 2.85 7.74
C SER A 34 6.01 2.85 7.51
N GLN A 35 5.30 3.57 8.37
CA GLN A 35 3.88 3.84 8.19
C GLN A 35 3.69 4.48 6.81
N ILE A 36 2.78 3.92 6.02
CA ILE A 36 2.54 4.33 4.63
C ILE A 36 1.67 5.58 4.56
N PHE A 37 0.74 5.69 5.51
CA PHE A 37 -0.26 6.75 5.60
C PHE A 37 0.14 7.72 6.71
N ASP A 38 0.31 9.00 6.38
CA ASP A 38 0.67 10.06 7.32
C ASP A 38 -0.56 10.84 7.85
N PHE A 39 -1.76 10.42 7.44
CA PHE A 39 -3.05 10.92 7.91
C PHE A 39 -3.86 9.81 8.58
N ASN A 40 -4.93 10.20 9.26
CA ASN A 40 -5.85 9.29 9.95
C ASN A 40 -7.27 9.33 9.35
N GLN A 41 -8.12 8.40 9.78
CA GLN A 41 -9.51 8.30 9.32
C GLN A 41 -10.35 9.56 9.61
N THR A 42 -10.01 10.33 10.65
CA THR A 42 -10.80 11.50 11.03
C THR A 42 -10.60 12.68 10.08
N GLN A 43 -9.51 12.68 9.30
CA GLN A 43 -9.25 13.67 8.24
C GLN A 43 -9.93 13.32 6.91
N VAL A 44 -10.41 12.09 6.74
CA VAL A 44 -11.00 11.62 5.49
C VAL A 44 -12.49 11.94 5.43
N ASN A 45 -12.89 12.70 4.41
CA ASN A 45 -14.28 12.97 4.09
C ASN A 45 -14.83 12.02 3.02
N SER A 46 -14.01 11.71 2.01
CA SER A 46 -14.37 10.73 0.99
C SER A 46 -13.15 10.00 0.48
N PHE A 47 -13.37 8.82 -0.11
CA PHE A 47 -12.36 8.10 -0.85
C PHE A 47 -12.92 7.55 -2.15
N LEU A 48 -12.06 7.44 -3.16
CA LEU A 48 -12.39 6.95 -4.49
C LEU A 48 -11.48 5.78 -4.83
N ILE A 49 -12.09 4.66 -5.21
CA ILE A 49 -11.39 3.48 -5.72
C ILE A 49 -11.67 3.40 -7.21
N LYS A 50 -10.61 3.42 -8.00
CA LYS A 50 -10.64 3.24 -9.45
C LYS A 50 -9.83 2.02 -9.84
N SER A 51 -10.45 1.11 -10.58
CA SER A 51 -9.78 0.01 -11.26
C SER A 51 -9.87 0.23 -12.77
N GLU A 52 -9.33 -0.71 -13.56
CA GLU A 52 -9.35 -0.68 -15.03
C GLU A 52 -10.75 -0.43 -15.61
N SER A 53 -11.79 -1.05 -15.04
CA SER A 53 -13.13 -1.11 -15.62
C SER A 53 -14.19 -0.30 -14.89
N ALA A 54 -13.92 0.12 -13.65
CA ALA A 54 -14.95 0.72 -12.81
C ALA A 54 -14.36 1.69 -11.78
N THR A 55 -15.21 2.55 -11.25
CA THR A 55 -14.88 3.50 -10.19
C THR A 55 -16.02 3.54 -9.20
N ILE A 56 -15.68 3.60 -7.92
CA ILE A 56 -16.63 3.82 -6.83
C ILE A 56 -16.09 4.93 -5.94
N LYS A 57 -17.00 5.79 -5.47
CA LYS A 57 -16.70 6.81 -4.47
C LYS A 57 -17.57 6.56 -3.25
N ILE A 58 -16.94 6.56 -2.08
CA ILE A 58 -17.62 6.49 -0.79
C ILE A 58 -17.32 7.80 -0.07
N GLN A 59 -18.37 8.44 0.44
CA GLN A 59 -18.27 9.78 1.00
C GLN A 59 -19.11 9.91 2.26
N ARG A 60 -18.75 10.83 3.14
CA ARG A 60 -19.61 11.23 4.24
C ARG A 60 -20.67 12.19 3.76
N VAL A 61 -21.90 11.94 4.17
CA VAL A 61 -23.03 12.88 4.08
C VAL A 61 -23.50 13.08 5.51
N ASP A 62 -23.41 14.32 5.99
CA ASP A 62 -23.60 14.69 7.39
C ASP A 62 -22.68 13.90 8.34
N THR A 63 -23.22 12.88 9.00
CA THR A 63 -22.49 12.04 9.97
C THR A 63 -22.25 10.62 9.48
N SER A 64 -22.81 10.25 8.32
CA SER A 64 -22.88 8.86 7.87
C SER A 64 -22.14 8.66 6.56
N TRP A 65 -21.51 7.50 6.39
CA TRP A 65 -20.86 7.12 5.15
C TRP A 65 -21.88 6.55 4.16
N THR A 66 -21.82 7.03 2.91
CA THR A 66 -22.72 6.59 1.83
C THR A 66 -21.92 6.30 0.55
N ILE A 67 -22.53 5.51 -0.32
CA ILE A 67 -21.98 5.26 -1.66
C ILE A 67 -22.45 6.39 -2.57
N ALA A 68 -21.51 7.13 -3.16
CA ALA A 68 -21.87 8.23 -4.05
C ALA A 68 -22.59 7.70 -5.30
N ASN A 69 -23.58 8.46 -5.78
CA ASN A 69 -24.41 8.13 -6.94
C ASN A 69 -25.17 6.79 -6.79
N ASN A 70 -25.47 6.38 -5.55
CA ASN A 70 -26.32 5.21 -5.28
C ASN A 70 -27.22 5.46 -4.07
N ASP A 71 -28.53 5.55 -4.32
CA ASP A 71 -29.52 5.82 -3.27
C ASP A 71 -30.24 4.54 -2.79
N SER A 72 -29.95 3.39 -3.41
CA SER A 72 -30.69 2.14 -3.17
C SER A 72 -30.00 1.19 -2.19
N LEU A 73 -28.69 1.34 -2.00
CA LEU A 73 -27.89 0.47 -1.14
C LEU A 73 -27.49 1.20 0.14
N VAL A 74 -27.67 0.50 1.26
CA VAL A 74 -27.15 0.93 2.55
C VAL A 74 -25.74 0.40 2.70
N LEU A 75 -24.81 1.26 3.11
CA LEU A 75 -23.42 0.89 3.30
C LEU A 75 -23.28 -0.12 4.45
N LYS A 76 -22.54 -1.21 4.21
CA LYS A 76 -22.17 -2.20 5.21
C LYS A 76 -21.05 -1.67 6.08
N GLU A 77 -21.38 -1.20 7.28
CA GLU A 77 -20.42 -0.61 8.21
C GLU A 77 -19.25 -1.54 8.56
N ASN A 78 -19.50 -2.85 8.70
CA ASN A 78 -18.46 -3.84 8.96
C ASN A 78 -17.41 -3.91 7.84
N ILE A 79 -17.83 -3.82 6.58
CA ILE A 79 -16.93 -3.80 5.42
C ILE A 79 -16.12 -2.51 5.41
N LEU A 80 -16.76 -1.36 5.67
CA LEU A 80 -16.08 -0.07 5.75
C LEU A 80 -15.03 -0.03 6.87
N ASN A 81 -15.39 -0.52 8.06
CA ASN A 81 -14.49 -0.57 9.21
C ASN A 81 -13.30 -1.50 8.94
N THR A 82 -13.55 -2.66 8.35
CA THR A 82 -12.48 -3.60 7.94
C THR A 82 -11.56 -2.96 6.91
N PHE A 83 -12.10 -2.18 5.97
CA PHE A 83 -11.30 -1.45 4.99
C PHE A 83 -10.37 -0.43 5.67
N PHE A 84 -10.91 0.43 6.54
CA PHE A 84 -10.11 1.45 7.22
C PHE A 84 -9.06 0.83 8.16
N ASP A 85 -9.44 -0.19 8.93
CA ASP A 85 -8.52 -0.92 9.80
C ASP A 85 -7.34 -1.48 9.00
N LYS A 86 -7.62 -2.18 7.90
CA LYS A 86 -6.55 -2.71 7.04
C LYS A 86 -5.71 -1.62 6.38
N ILE A 87 -6.33 -0.55 5.91
CA ILE A 87 -5.62 0.56 5.26
C ILE A 87 -4.65 1.22 6.24
N PHE A 88 -5.10 1.59 7.43
CA PHE A 88 -4.27 2.34 8.37
C PHE A 88 -3.27 1.46 9.14
N THR A 89 -3.41 0.14 9.10
CA THR A 89 -2.44 -0.83 9.65
C THR A 89 -1.41 -1.31 8.61
N LEU A 90 -1.47 -0.80 7.37
CA LEU A 90 -0.48 -1.13 6.34
C LEU A 90 0.89 -0.51 6.64
N GLU A 91 1.90 -1.36 6.57
CA GLU A 91 3.30 -0.97 6.72
C GLU A 91 4.09 -1.37 5.49
N SER A 92 5.01 -0.50 5.07
CA SER A 92 5.95 -0.79 3.99
C SER A 92 7.07 -1.67 4.52
N GLU A 93 7.19 -2.91 4.02
CA GLU A 93 8.30 -3.78 4.40
C GLU A 93 9.55 -3.45 3.59
N THR A 94 9.46 -3.42 2.26
CA THR A 94 10.65 -3.35 1.39
C THR A 94 10.38 -2.56 0.13
N ILE A 95 11.36 -1.76 -0.30
CA ILE A 95 11.34 -1.12 -1.62
C ILE A 95 11.67 -2.16 -2.68
N MET A 96 10.69 -2.50 -3.52
CA MET A 96 10.84 -3.49 -4.59
C MET A 96 11.55 -2.93 -5.81
N THR A 97 11.25 -1.68 -6.15
CA THR A 97 11.92 -1.00 -7.25
C THR A 97 11.80 0.52 -7.13
N LYS A 98 12.70 1.22 -7.81
CA LYS A 98 12.61 2.66 -8.08
C LYS A 98 12.59 2.95 -9.59
N ASN A 99 12.56 1.91 -10.43
CA ASN A 99 12.56 2.05 -11.88
C ASN A 99 11.13 2.01 -12.41
N LEU A 100 10.70 3.10 -13.04
CA LEU A 100 9.35 3.29 -13.59
C LEU A 100 9.03 2.25 -14.68
N GLU A 101 10.01 1.81 -15.46
CA GLU A 101 9.83 0.80 -16.51
C GLU A 101 9.34 -0.55 -15.97
N LYS A 102 9.51 -0.79 -14.66
CA LYS A 102 9.09 -2.02 -14.00
C LYS A 102 7.69 -1.94 -13.40
N TRP A 103 6.99 -0.80 -13.44
CA TRP A 103 5.66 -0.66 -12.83
C TRP A 103 4.65 -1.69 -13.33
N SER A 104 4.65 -1.97 -14.63
CA SER A 104 3.73 -2.97 -15.20
C SER A 104 4.00 -4.39 -14.68
N LYS A 105 5.27 -4.74 -14.38
CA LYS A 105 5.64 -6.02 -13.75
C LYS A 105 5.01 -6.19 -12.36
N TYR A 106 4.77 -5.09 -11.67
CA TYR A 106 4.18 -5.07 -10.33
C TYR A 106 2.68 -4.76 -10.34
N ASN A 107 2.06 -4.59 -11.53
CA ASN A 107 0.65 -4.23 -11.70
C ASN A 107 0.28 -2.88 -11.04
N ILE A 108 1.17 -1.88 -11.12
CA ILE A 108 1.01 -0.54 -10.51
C ILE A 108 1.02 0.58 -11.56
N ASP A 109 0.88 0.22 -12.83
CA ASP A 109 0.67 1.21 -13.88
C ASP A 109 -0.76 1.79 -13.81
N ASP A 110 -1.00 2.89 -14.54
CA ASP A 110 -2.24 3.65 -14.45
C ASP A 110 -3.48 2.88 -14.97
N ILE A 111 -3.26 1.75 -15.66
CA ILE A 111 -4.31 0.93 -16.29
C ILE A 111 -4.62 -0.30 -15.41
N LEU A 112 -3.57 -1.05 -15.04
CA LEU A 112 -3.66 -2.30 -14.29
C LEU A 112 -3.75 -2.09 -12.77
N GLY A 113 -3.27 -0.95 -12.28
CA GLY A 113 -3.26 -0.62 -10.85
C GLY A 113 -4.63 -0.22 -10.32
N THR A 114 -4.91 -0.62 -9.08
CA THR A 114 -6.08 -0.11 -8.35
C THR A 114 -5.70 1.19 -7.66
N HIS A 115 -6.28 2.29 -8.11
CA HIS A 115 -6.03 3.62 -7.58
C HIS A 115 -6.99 3.89 -6.42
N LEU A 116 -6.45 4.33 -5.30
CA LEU A 116 -7.18 4.74 -4.12
C LEU A 116 -6.80 6.19 -3.81
N THR A 117 -7.76 7.10 -3.93
CA THR A 117 -7.55 8.52 -3.62
C THR A 117 -8.39 8.91 -2.43
N PHE A 118 -7.77 9.56 -1.44
CA PHE A 118 -8.45 10.12 -0.28
C PHE A 118 -8.65 11.62 -0.43
N TYR A 119 -9.79 12.12 0.04
CA TYR A 119 -10.16 13.53 0.00
C TYR A 119 -10.50 14.04 1.40
N ASP A 120 -10.11 15.28 1.68
CA ASP A 120 -10.42 15.97 2.92
C ASP A 120 -11.82 16.61 2.90
N PHE A 121 -12.19 17.31 3.98
CA PHE A 121 -13.48 18.01 4.08
C PHE A 121 -13.60 19.24 3.18
N ASN A 122 -12.49 19.77 2.65
CA ASN A 122 -12.49 20.82 1.63
C ASN A 122 -12.60 20.23 0.21
N ASN A 123 -12.66 18.90 0.10
CA ASN A 123 -12.66 18.15 -1.16
C ASN A 123 -11.32 18.27 -1.92
N ASP A 124 -10.24 18.57 -1.21
CA ASP A 124 -8.87 18.52 -1.71
C ASP A 124 -8.31 17.09 -1.58
N VAL A 125 -7.41 16.72 -2.49
CA VAL A 125 -6.75 15.40 -2.45
C VAL A 125 -5.75 15.38 -1.30
N ILE A 126 -5.92 14.43 -0.37
CA ILE A 126 -4.95 14.17 0.69
C ILE A 126 -3.76 13.43 0.10
N GLU A 127 -4.00 12.27 -0.50
CA GLU A 127 -2.98 11.44 -1.12
C GLU A 127 -3.64 10.44 -2.08
N THR A 128 -2.89 10.02 -3.10
CA THR A 128 -3.32 8.96 -4.03
C THR A 128 -2.36 7.79 -3.95
N PHE A 129 -2.89 6.59 -3.82
CA PHE A 129 -2.14 5.35 -3.76
C PHE A 129 -2.50 4.47 -4.93
N VAL A 130 -1.51 3.77 -5.49
CA VAL A 130 -1.74 2.80 -6.56
C VAL A 130 -1.30 1.43 -6.08
N PHE A 131 -2.26 0.51 -6.02
CA PHE A 131 -2.07 -0.85 -5.52
C PHE A 131 -1.94 -1.85 -6.66
N GLY A 132 -0.96 -2.74 -6.52
CA GLY A 132 -0.69 -3.81 -7.46
C GLY A 132 -0.73 -5.17 -6.79
N LYS A 133 -1.32 -6.13 -7.49
CA LYS A 133 -1.34 -7.52 -7.03
C LYS A 133 0.05 -8.14 -7.23
N SER A 134 0.55 -8.82 -6.20
CA SER A 134 1.74 -9.64 -6.35
C SER A 134 1.46 -10.94 -7.09
N SER A 135 2.29 -11.23 -8.09
CA SER A 135 2.21 -12.44 -8.93
C SER A 135 2.85 -13.67 -8.29
N SER A 136 3.79 -13.48 -7.36
CA SER A 136 4.50 -14.57 -6.67
C SER A 136 4.10 -14.73 -5.20
N ASP A 137 3.54 -13.69 -4.59
CA ASP A 137 3.20 -13.69 -3.18
C ASP A 137 1.80 -13.13 -2.96
N PHE A 138 0.81 -14.03 -2.91
CA PHE A 138 -0.59 -13.65 -2.75
C PHE A 138 -0.95 -13.15 -1.34
N SER A 139 -0.05 -13.28 -0.36
CA SER A 139 -0.27 -12.81 1.01
C SER A 139 0.02 -11.32 1.19
N ARG A 140 0.78 -10.74 0.25
CA ARG A 140 1.19 -9.34 0.24
C ARG A 140 0.79 -8.66 -1.07
N CYS A 141 0.80 -7.33 -1.08
CA CYS A 141 0.58 -6.56 -2.29
C CYS A 141 1.64 -5.47 -2.44
N TYR A 142 1.64 -4.80 -3.58
CA TYR A 142 2.53 -3.69 -3.85
C TYR A 142 1.77 -2.38 -3.78
N ILE A 143 2.46 -1.30 -3.40
CA ILE A 143 1.90 0.04 -3.36
C ILE A 143 2.90 1.06 -3.93
N ARG A 144 2.37 2.03 -4.65
CA ARG A 144 3.04 3.29 -5.03
C ARG A 144 2.29 4.45 -4.40
N ILE A 145 3.03 5.45 -3.92
CA ILE A 145 2.48 6.60 -3.18
C ILE A 145 2.64 7.84 -4.06
N GLY A 146 1.52 8.46 -4.43
CA GLY A 146 1.45 9.59 -5.34
C GLY A 146 2.25 9.34 -6.63
N ASP A 147 3.03 10.34 -7.02
CA ASP A 147 3.89 10.30 -8.21
C ASP A 147 5.31 9.80 -7.93
N LYS A 148 5.56 9.25 -6.74
CA LYS A 148 6.90 8.76 -6.37
C LYS A 148 7.25 7.50 -7.20
N PRO A 149 8.51 7.37 -7.67
CA PRO A 149 8.93 6.22 -8.47
C PRO A 149 9.05 4.92 -7.66
N GLU A 150 9.16 5.02 -6.33
CA GLU A 150 9.27 3.89 -5.42
C GLU A 150 8.01 3.01 -5.44
N VAL A 151 8.24 1.71 -5.57
CA VAL A 151 7.25 0.67 -5.33
C VAL A 151 7.63 -0.06 -4.06
N TYR A 152 6.69 -0.13 -3.11
CA TYR A 152 6.86 -0.80 -1.84
C TYR A 152 6.09 -2.12 -1.83
N LEU A 153 6.66 -3.15 -1.22
CA LEU A 153 5.94 -4.33 -0.78
C LEU A 153 5.42 -4.07 0.63
N VAL A 154 4.14 -4.37 0.85
CA VAL A 154 3.49 -4.16 2.14
C VAL A 154 3.31 -5.46 2.91
N ASN A 155 3.16 -5.34 4.24
CA ASN A 155 3.03 -6.45 5.19
C ASN A 155 1.77 -7.33 5.00
N GLN A 156 0.75 -6.85 4.29
CA GLN A 156 -0.48 -7.60 4.06
C GLN A 156 -1.11 -7.31 2.70
N ASN A 157 -1.92 -8.23 2.20
CA ASN A 157 -2.70 -8.05 0.98
C ASN A 157 -4.07 -7.44 1.30
N ILE A 158 -4.30 -6.24 0.77
CA ILE A 158 -5.59 -5.54 0.89
C ILE A 158 -6.36 -5.44 -0.44
N MET A 159 -5.89 -6.07 -1.51
CA MET A 159 -6.54 -6.01 -2.83
C MET A 159 -8.00 -6.47 -2.77
N PHE A 160 -8.32 -7.43 -1.90
CA PHE A 160 -9.68 -7.91 -1.68
C PHE A 160 -10.60 -6.89 -1.00
N ASN A 161 -10.03 -5.85 -0.38
CA ASN A 161 -10.75 -4.73 0.24
C ASN A 161 -10.90 -3.55 -0.72
N LEU A 162 -10.12 -3.50 -1.79
CA LEU A 162 -10.17 -2.45 -2.83
C LEU A 162 -11.13 -2.82 -3.97
N GLN A 163 -12.40 -3.00 -3.65
CA GLN A 163 -13.42 -3.40 -4.63
C GLN A 163 -14.14 -2.18 -5.23
N THR A 164 -14.46 -2.26 -6.51
CA THR A 164 -15.25 -1.24 -7.23
C THR A 164 -16.72 -1.61 -7.41
N ARG A 165 -17.13 -2.80 -6.96
CA ARG A 165 -18.52 -3.28 -7.05
C ARG A 165 -19.38 -2.69 -5.94
N LEU A 166 -20.55 -2.17 -6.29
CA LEU A 166 -21.48 -1.54 -5.35
C LEU A 166 -21.96 -2.52 -4.28
N GLU A 167 -22.23 -3.78 -4.64
CA GLU A 167 -22.73 -4.83 -3.75
C GLU A 167 -21.69 -5.33 -2.74
N TYR A 168 -20.40 -5.06 -2.99
CA TYR A 168 -19.36 -5.32 -2.00
C TYR A 168 -19.51 -4.37 -0.81
N TRP A 169 -19.78 -3.10 -1.09
CA TRP A 169 -19.87 -2.04 -0.09
C TRP A 169 -21.25 -1.89 0.51
N GLY A 170 -22.29 -2.09 -0.29
CA GLY A 170 -23.66 -1.87 0.12
C GLY A 170 -24.52 -3.12 0.03
N GLU A 171 -25.60 -3.13 0.79
CA GLU A 171 -26.64 -4.13 0.76
C GLU A 171 -28.02 -3.48 0.56
N LYS A 172 -28.95 -4.25 -0.01
CA LYS A 172 -30.33 -3.79 -0.13
C LYS A 172 -30.99 -3.87 1.24
N ILE A 173 -31.81 -2.89 1.56
CA ILE A 173 -32.68 -2.96 2.73
C ILE A 173 -33.67 -4.12 2.48
N THR A 174 -33.53 -5.18 3.25
CA THR A 174 -34.53 -6.26 3.28
C THR A 174 -35.61 -5.84 4.27
N GLU A 175 -36.89 -5.95 3.89
CA GLU A 175 -38.05 -5.50 4.70
C GLU A 175 -38.11 -6.12 6.12
N GLU A 176 -37.33 -7.16 6.40
CA GLU A 176 -37.21 -7.79 7.73
C GLU A 176 -36.48 -6.93 8.78
N ALA A 177 -35.85 -5.82 8.39
CA ALA A 177 -35.10 -4.93 9.28
C ALA A 177 -35.82 -3.60 9.62
N LEU A 178 -37.08 -3.44 9.22
CA LEU A 178 -37.98 -2.32 9.59
C LEU A 178 -38.91 -2.73 10.73
#